data_AF-A0A5B2XUL9-F1
#
_entry.id   AF-A0A5B2XUL9-F1
#
_cell.length_a   1.000
_cell.length_b   1.000
_cell.length_c   1.000
_cell.angle_alpha   90.00
_cell.angle_beta   90.00
_cell.angle_gamma   90.00
#
_symmetry.space_group_name_H-M   'P 1'
#
loop_
_entity.id
_entity.type
_entity.pdbx_description
1 polymer ?
#
loop_
_entity_poly.entity_id
_entity_poly.type
_entity_poly.pdbx_seq_one_letter_code
_entity_poly.pdbx_strand_id
1 'polypeptide(L)'
;MLAGFETGWVESHMNNLNCGDRDSLGVFQQRPSQGWGSPDQVRDVDYSSNKFFEVAQQMEPDVGGTAGNLAQAVQRSAYPDRYDQSEGIAVQMRDEAFQPYGTIGDKYAAMGGSNSPLGNPVRAEADAQLGGRFTEFEHGMIIWHPDVAWAVYGDILQKYWATGSESTWGFPTMDEAAAGTSPGGTTGRYQNFEQALFLWSPATGTHIVHGAIGGEFGRSGNERALGFPTSDEISGSGGEIYQTFQNAVIHYTSSRGTWITH
;
A
#
# COMPACT_ATOMS: atom_id res chain seq x y z
N MET A 1 -1.64 -12.76 10.60
CA MET A 1 -2.32 -11.60 11.23
C MET A 1 -3.66 -11.98 11.88
N LEU A 2 -4.52 -12.76 11.20
CA LEU A 2 -5.84 -13.18 11.74
C LEU A 2 -5.77 -13.93 13.09
N ALA A 3 -4.71 -14.73 13.31
CA ALA A 3 -4.47 -15.45 14.56
C ALA A 3 -4.47 -14.55 15.81
N GLY A 4 -4.01 -13.29 15.68
CA GLY A 4 -4.08 -12.32 16.78
C GLY A 4 -5.52 -11.93 17.11
N PHE A 5 -6.37 -11.76 16.11
CA PHE A 5 -7.78 -11.44 16.32
C PHE A 5 -8.56 -12.60 16.95
N GLU A 6 -8.32 -13.83 16.48
CA GLU A 6 -8.91 -15.02 17.10
C GLU A 6 -8.43 -15.18 18.54
N THR A 7 -7.14 -14.96 18.80
CA THR A 7 -6.59 -15.07 20.15
C THR A 7 -7.18 -14.02 21.08
N GLY A 8 -7.15 -12.74 20.71
CA GLY A 8 -7.69 -11.67 21.55
C GLY A 8 -9.18 -11.88 21.83
N TRP A 9 -9.94 -12.39 20.87
CA TRP A 9 -11.34 -12.75 21.07
C TRP A 9 -11.52 -13.91 22.05
N VAL A 10 -10.84 -15.03 21.82
CA VAL A 10 -10.98 -16.24 22.66
C VAL A 10 -10.50 -15.99 24.08
N GLU A 11 -9.40 -15.27 24.25
CA GLU A 11 -8.76 -15.06 25.55
C GLU A 11 -9.49 -14.00 26.40
N SER A 12 -9.98 -12.92 25.79
CA SER A 12 -10.51 -11.78 26.55
C SER A 12 -11.71 -11.08 25.92
N HIS A 13 -12.23 -11.56 24.79
CA HIS A 13 -13.19 -10.82 23.95
C HIS A 13 -12.66 -9.42 23.61
N MET A 14 -11.36 -9.31 23.31
CA MET A 14 -10.63 -8.07 23.04
C MET A 14 -10.58 -7.06 24.20
N ASN A 15 -10.76 -7.52 25.45
CA ASN A 15 -10.67 -6.67 26.63
C ASN A 15 -9.27 -6.70 27.23
N ASN A 16 -8.70 -5.53 27.55
CA ASN A 16 -7.44 -5.45 28.27
C ASN A 16 -7.65 -5.70 29.77
N LEU A 17 -7.63 -6.97 30.18
CA LEU A 17 -8.00 -7.38 31.54
C LEU A 17 -6.83 -7.25 32.53
N ASN A 18 -7.16 -6.80 33.75
CA ASN A 18 -6.21 -6.75 34.87
C ASN A 18 -6.16 -8.05 35.68
N CYS A 19 -6.92 -9.07 35.27
CA CYS A 19 -7.07 -10.36 35.91
C CYS A 19 -7.25 -11.49 34.88
N GLY A 20 -7.14 -12.72 35.34
CA GLY A 20 -7.21 -13.93 34.55
C GLY A 20 -7.00 -15.17 35.41
N ASP A 21 -6.90 -16.35 34.78
CA ASP A 21 -6.43 -17.55 35.49
C ASP A 21 -4.96 -17.38 35.90
N ARG A 22 -4.62 -17.74 37.14
CA ARG A 22 -3.28 -17.57 37.73
C ARG A 22 -2.77 -16.11 37.63
N ASP A 23 -1.73 -15.89 36.84
CA ASP A 23 -1.09 -14.60 36.60
C ASP A 23 -1.29 -14.11 35.16
N SER A 24 -2.27 -14.65 34.43
CA SER A 24 -2.65 -14.17 33.09
C SER A 24 -3.22 -12.76 33.16
N LEU A 25 -2.78 -11.92 32.21
CA LEU A 25 -3.15 -10.52 32.12
C LEU A 25 -3.25 -10.08 30.66
N GLY A 26 -3.95 -8.96 30.43
CA GLY A 26 -4.01 -8.30 29.14
C GLY A 26 -4.94 -8.95 28.12
N VAL A 27 -4.94 -8.39 26.91
CA VAL A 27 -5.84 -8.78 25.81
C VAL A 27 -5.62 -10.23 25.35
N PHE A 28 -4.40 -10.74 25.47
CA PHE A 28 -4.03 -12.12 25.09
C PHE A 28 -3.94 -13.07 26.28
N GLN A 29 -4.32 -12.64 27.50
CA GLN A 29 -4.21 -13.42 28.74
C GLN A 29 -2.81 -14.06 28.94
N GLN A 30 -1.77 -13.32 28.54
CA GLN A 30 -0.38 -13.75 28.61
C GLN A 30 0.13 -13.77 30.05
N ARG A 31 1.01 -14.72 30.36
CA ARG A 31 1.51 -14.97 31.72
C ARG A 31 2.95 -14.48 31.90
N PRO A 32 3.21 -13.50 32.79
CA PRO A 32 4.57 -13.09 33.14
C PRO A 32 5.46 -14.25 33.59
N SER A 33 4.91 -15.17 34.40
CA SER A 33 5.64 -16.35 34.87
C SER A 33 6.04 -17.35 33.76
N GLN A 34 5.51 -17.20 32.55
CA GLN A 34 5.86 -18.02 31.39
C GLN A 34 6.78 -17.28 30.39
N GLY A 35 7.31 -16.12 30.77
CA GLY A 35 8.31 -15.39 29.97
C GLY A 35 7.72 -14.42 28.94
N TRP A 36 6.42 -14.12 29.02
CA TRP A 36 5.78 -13.15 28.10
C TRP A 36 6.16 -11.70 28.37
N GLY A 37 6.71 -11.39 29.55
CA GLY A 37 7.10 -10.04 29.96
C GLY A 37 6.77 -9.81 31.43
N SER A 38 6.96 -8.58 31.90
CA SER A 38 6.48 -8.14 33.23
C SER A 38 4.96 -7.92 33.24
N PRO A 39 4.30 -7.89 34.42
CA PRO A 39 2.87 -7.59 34.53
C PRO A 39 2.42 -6.28 33.87
N ASP A 40 3.28 -5.25 33.85
CA ASP A 40 2.96 -3.98 33.20
C ASP A 40 3.08 -4.09 31.68
N GLN A 41 4.10 -4.78 31.19
CA GLN A 41 4.31 -5.04 29.76
C GLN A 41 3.17 -5.87 29.15
N VAL A 42 2.71 -6.93 29.82
CA VAL A 42 1.62 -7.77 29.26
C VAL A 42 0.24 -7.07 29.28
N ARG A 43 0.07 -6.00 30.08
CA ARG A 43 -1.12 -5.13 30.05
C ARG A 43 -1.00 -4.00 29.04
N ASP A 44 0.18 -3.74 28.53
CA ASP A 44 0.38 -2.82 27.43
C ASP A 44 -0.01 -3.53 26.12
N VAL A 45 -1.03 -3.00 25.42
CA VAL A 45 -1.59 -3.65 24.23
C VAL A 45 -0.57 -3.69 23.10
N ASP A 46 0.26 -2.66 22.95
CA ASP A 46 1.27 -2.60 21.90
C ASP A 46 2.38 -3.63 22.15
N TYR A 47 2.90 -3.69 23.38
CA TYR A 47 3.90 -4.69 23.76
C TYR A 47 3.34 -6.11 23.60
N SER A 48 2.17 -6.39 24.17
CA SER A 48 1.61 -7.75 24.19
C SER A 48 1.25 -8.25 22.78
N SER A 49 0.75 -7.35 21.92
CA SER A 49 0.49 -7.64 20.49
C SER A 49 1.77 -7.90 19.72
N ASN A 50 2.77 -7.01 19.85
CA ASN A 50 4.06 -7.19 19.16
C ASN A 50 4.75 -8.49 19.59
N LYS A 51 4.71 -8.81 20.90
CA LYS A 51 5.27 -10.07 21.40
C LYS A 51 4.54 -11.30 20.87
N PHE A 52 3.21 -11.26 20.81
CA PHE A 52 2.42 -12.33 20.21
C PHE A 52 2.81 -12.56 18.75
N PHE A 53 2.85 -11.49 17.95
CA PHE A 53 3.17 -11.60 16.52
C PHE A 53 4.62 -12.00 16.26
N GLU A 54 5.58 -11.59 17.10
CA GLU A 54 6.96 -12.06 17.05
C GLU A 54 7.03 -13.59 17.19
N VAL A 55 6.33 -14.16 18.17
CA VAL A 55 6.28 -15.62 18.39
C VAL A 55 5.52 -16.31 17.25
N ALA A 56 4.39 -15.74 16.81
CA ALA A 56 3.59 -16.30 15.72
C ALA A 56 4.40 -16.39 14.41
N GLN A 57 5.16 -15.35 14.05
CA GLN A 57 6.01 -15.34 12.85
C GLN A 57 7.11 -16.41 12.90
N GLN A 58 7.66 -16.69 14.08
CA GLN A 58 8.65 -17.77 14.24
C GLN A 58 8.04 -19.16 14.07
N MET A 59 6.76 -19.34 14.41
CA MET A 59 6.06 -20.62 14.36
C MET A 59 5.34 -20.89 13.04
N GLU A 60 4.91 -19.84 12.33
CA GLU A 60 4.11 -19.93 11.10
C GLU A 60 4.68 -20.90 10.04
N PRO A 61 6.01 -20.98 9.80
CA PRO A 61 6.58 -21.94 8.85
C PRO A 61 6.34 -23.42 9.21
N ASP A 62 6.24 -23.73 10.50
CA ASP A 62 6.17 -25.11 11.03
C ASP A 62 4.74 -25.56 11.35
N VAL A 63 3.85 -24.62 11.72
CA VAL A 63 2.50 -24.94 12.18
C VAL A 63 1.55 -25.24 11.02
N GLY A 64 1.68 -24.51 9.90
CA GLY A 64 0.76 -24.62 8.75
C GLY A 64 -0.72 -24.48 9.14
N GLY A 65 -1.63 -24.78 8.21
CA GLY A 65 -3.07 -24.82 8.50
C GLY A 65 -3.74 -23.44 8.63
N THR A 66 -4.70 -23.34 9.54
CA THR A 66 -5.54 -22.14 9.75
C THR A 66 -4.88 -21.13 10.68
N ALA A 67 -5.45 -19.91 10.72
CA ALA A 67 -5.07 -18.91 11.72
C ALA A 67 -5.26 -19.43 13.15
N GLY A 68 -6.30 -20.24 13.40
CA GLY A 68 -6.57 -20.80 14.72
C GLY A 68 -5.55 -21.85 15.13
N ASN A 69 -4.99 -22.61 14.17
CA ASN A 69 -3.87 -23.51 14.44
C ASN A 69 -2.64 -22.73 14.91
N LEU A 70 -2.33 -21.59 14.27
CA LEU A 70 -1.24 -20.71 14.70
C LEU A 70 -1.51 -20.08 16.08
N ALA A 71 -2.73 -19.58 16.31
CA ALA A 71 -3.14 -19.04 17.61
C ALA A 71 -2.95 -20.06 18.74
N GLN A 72 -3.41 -21.30 18.51
CA GLN A 72 -3.24 -22.42 19.43
C GLN A 72 -1.76 -22.76 19.67
N ALA A 73 -0.92 -22.76 18.63
CA ALA A 73 0.50 -23.07 18.77
C ALA A 73 1.23 -22.03 19.64
N VAL A 74 0.87 -20.76 19.47
CA VAL A 74 1.43 -19.64 20.24
C VAL A 74 0.96 -19.67 21.70
N GLN A 75 -0.34 -19.84 21.94
CA GLN A 75 -0.91 -19.81 23.30
C GLN A 75 -0.73 -21.12 24.08
N ARG A 76 -0.63 -22.25 23.38
CA ARG A 76 -0.59 -23.61 23.96
C ARG A 76 -1.78 -23.86 24.90
N SER A 77 -2.98 -23.47 24.48
CA SER A 77 -4.20 -23.62 25.26
C SER A 77 -4.66 -25.08 25.36
N ALA A 78 -5.47 -25.40 26.37
CA ALA A 78 -6.05 -26.74 26.56
C ALA A 78 -7.22 -27.04 25.60
N TYR A 79 -7.69 -26.06 24.82
CA TYR A 79 -8.87 -26.16 23.96
C TYR A 79 -8.56 -25.70 22.52
N PRO A 80 -7.87 -26.52 21.71
CA PRO A 80 -7.35 -26.13 20.40
C PRO A 80 -8.41 -25.65 19.41
N ASP A 81 -9.60 -26.26 19.40
CA ASP A 81 -10.63 -25.97 18.40
C ASP A 81 -11.33 -24.61 18.59
N ARG A 82 -11.10 -23.88 19.70
CA ARG A 82 -11.82 -22.63 20.01
C ARG A 82 -11.43 -21.45 19.13
N TYR A 83 -10.19 -21.42 18.65
CA TYR A 83 -9.70 -20.32 17.83
C TYR A 83 -10.33 -20.36 16.43
N ASP A 84 -10.36 -21.54 15.79
CA ASP A 84 -11.01 -21.72 14.47
C ASP A 84 -12.52 -21.42 14.52
N GLN A 85 -13.19 -21.71 15.63
CA GLN A 85 -14.61 -21.36 15.82
C GLN A 85 -14.85 -19.84 15.83
N SER A 86 -13.81 -19.05 16.11
CA SER A 86 -13.86 -17.59 16.20
C SER A 86 -13.45 -16.89 14.90
N GLU A 87 -13.05 -17.63 13.86
CA GLU A 87 -12.55 -17.09 12.59
C GLU A 87 -13.49 -16.01 12.02
N GLY A 88 -14.80 -16.28 11.98
CA GLY A 88 -15.77 -15.32 11.44
C GLY A 88 -15.85 -14.01 12.23
N ILE A 89 -15.71 -14.05 13.56
CA ILE A 89 -15.69 -12.85 14.41
C ILE A 89 -14.35 -12.13 14.25
N ALA A 90 -13.25 -12.89 14.20
CA ALA A 90 -11.91 -12.37 13.97
C ALA A 90 -11.79 -11.62 12.63
N VAL A 91 -12.39 -12.16 11.56
CA VAL A 91 -12.47 -11.51 10.25
C VAL A 91 -13.24 -10.19 10.36
N GLN A 92 -14.40 -10.16 11.03
CA GLN A 92 -15.17 -8.93 11.20
C GLN A 92 -14.39 -7.86 11.96
N MET A 93 -13.76 -8.22 13.08
CA MET A 93 -12.95 -7.27 13.86
C MET A 93 -11.74 -6.75 13.09
N ARG A 94 -11.07 -7.62 12.32
CA ARG A 94 -9.96 -7.21 11.45
C ARG A 94 -10.45 -6.23 10.40
N ASP A 95 -11.53 -6.55 9.71
CA ASP A 95 -12.06 -5.74 8.61
C ASP A 95 -12.53 -4.38 9.13
N GLU A 96 -13.14 -4.34 10.32
CA GLU A 96 -13.48 -3.10 11.03
C GLU A 96 -12.23 -2.28 11.39
N ALA A 97 -11.21 -2.93 11.96
CA ALA A 97 -9.96 -2.27 12.33
C ALA A 97 -9.19 -1.70 11.13
N PHE A 98 -9.39 -2.25 9.94
CA PHE A 98 -8.73 -1.80 8.71
C PHE A 98 -9.53 -0.76 7.95
N GLN A 99 -10.79 -0.48 8.35
CA GLN A 99 -11.57 0.53 7.64
C GLN A 99 -10.88 1.90 7.73
N PRO A 100 -10.59 2.55 6.59
CA PRO A 100 -10.05 3.89 6.59
C PRO A 100 -11.10 4.88 7.14
N TYR A 101 -10.61 5.89 7.84
CA TYR A 101 -11.44 6.96 8.42
C TYR A 101 -10.96 8.33 7.91
N GLY A 102 -11.66 9.39 8.33
CA GLY A 102 -11.34 10.76 7.91
C GLY A 102 -11.32 10.93 6.39
N THR A 103 -10.41 11.76 5.88
CA THR A 103 -10.34 12.08 4.43
C THR A 103 -10.04 10.86 3.56
N ILE A 104 -9.25 9.90 4.06
CA ILE A 104 -8.99 8.63 3.34
C ILE A 104 -10.28 7.80 3.27
N GLY A 105 -11.01 7.70 4.39
CA GLY A 105 -12.30 7.01 4.45
C GLY A 105 -13.36 7.64 3.54
N ASP A 106 -13.47 8.97 3.55
CA ASP A 106 -14.38 9.72 2.68
C ASP A 106 -14.07 9.48 1.20
N LYS A 107 -12.77 9.47 0.85
CA LYS A 107 -12.30 9.16 -0.51
C LYS A 107 -12.66 7.74 -0.92
N TYR A 108 -12.40 6.77 -0.05
CA TYR A 108 -12.71 5.37 -0.31
C TYR A 108 -14.21 5.16 -0.52
N ALA A 109 -15.04 5.74 0.34
CA ALA A 109 -16.49 5.70 0.21
C ALA A 109 -16.97 6.35 -1.11
N ALA A 110 -16.42 7.51 -1.48
CA ALA A 110 -16.73 8.20 -2.73
C ALA A 110 -16.36 7.37 -3.99
N MET A 111 -15.35 6.51 -3.89
CA MET A 111 -14.96 5.58 -4.97
C MET A 111 -15.82 4.31 -5.02
N GLY A 112 -16.76 4.11 -4.09
CA GLY A 112 -17.62 2.94 -4.01
C GLY A 112 -17.16 1.87 -3.01
N GLY A 113 -16.23 2.20 -2.12
CA GLY A 113 -15.72 1.31 -1.08
C GLY A 113 -15.13 0.03 -1.66
N SER A 114 -15.55 -1.13 -1.16
CA SER A 114 -15.05 -2.44 -1.60
C SER A 114 -15.42 -2.79 -3.04
N ASN A 115 -16.39 -2.10 -3.65
CA ASN A 115 -16.72 -2.24 -5.07
C ASN A 115 -15.84 -1.37 -5.99
N SER A 116 -14.97 -0.54 -5.42
CA SER A 116 -14.02 0.27 -6.17
C SER A 116 -12.88 -0.60 -6.75
N PRO A 117 -12.08 -0.09 -7.70
CA PRO A 117 -10.89 -0.78 -8.19
C PRO A 117 -9.84 -1.11 -7.11
N LEU A 118 -9.95 -0.53 -5.91
CA LEU A 118 -9.02 -0.74 -4.81
C LEU A 118 -9.24 -2.08 -4.09
N GLY A 119 -10.49 -2.56 -4.05
CA GLY A 119 -10.87 -3.70 -3.21
C GLY A 119 -10.96 -3.35 -1.73
N ASN A 120 -10.79 -4.35 -0.85
CA ASN A 120 -10.83 -4.17 0.61
C ASN A 120 -9.51 -3.60 1.15
N PRO A 121 -9.53 -2.86 2.27
CA PRO A 121 -8.31 -2.47 2.96
C PRO A 121 -7.61 -3.72 3.51
N VAL A 122 -6.29 -3.79 3.35
CA VAL A 122 -5.49 -4.97 3.77
C VAL A 122 -4.74 -4.74 5.07
N ARG A 123 -4.72 -3.50 5.57
CA ARG A 123 -4.16 -3.12 6.87
C ARG A 123 -4.72 -1.79 7.35
N ALA A 124 -4.50 -1.51 8.63
CA ALA A 124 -4.77 -0.20 9.21
C ALA A 124 -3.90 0.91 8.58
N GLU A 125 -4.41 2.14 8.66
CA GLU A 125 -3.74 3.35 8.16
C GLU A 125 -2.34 3.52 8.78
N ALA A 126 -1.37 3.91 7.96
CA ALA A 126 0.04 4.08 8.33
C ALA A 126 0.57 5.46 7.93
N ASP A 127 1.70 5.86 8.51
CA ASP A 127 2.38 7.12 8.18
C ASP A 127 3.11 7.01 6.83
N ALA A 128 2.97 8.04 5.98
CA ALA A 128 3.72 8.15 4.72
C ALA A 128 5.14 8.73 4.96
N GLN A 129 6.11 8.44 4.09
CA GLN A 129 7.54 8.75 4.34
C GLN A 129 7.83 10.25 4.44
N LEU A 130 7.11 11.07 3.68
CA LEU A 130 7.30 12.53 3.64
C LEU A 130 6.27 13.29 4.50
N GLY A 131 5.63 12.59 5.43
CA GLY A 131 4.48 13.10 6.18
C GLY A 131 3.16 12.81 5.47
N GLY A 132 2.06 12.87 6.21
CA GLY A 132 0.77 12.37 5.72
C GLY A 132 0.52 10.92 6.10
N ARG A 133 -0.54 10.36 5.55
CA ARG A 133 -1.10 9.07 5.97
C ARG A 133 -1.57 8.29 4.75
N PHE A 134 -1.55 6.97 4.82
CA PHE A 134 -2.08 6.14 3.74
C PHE A 134 -2.67 4.83 4.24
N THR A 135 -3.63 4.32 3.47
CA THR A 135 -4.19 2.98 3.63
C THR A 135 -3.90 2.19 2.37
N GLU A 136 -3.42 0.95 2.56
CA GLU A 136 -3.26 -0.02 1.48
C GLU A 136 -4.52 -0.87 1.34
N PHE A 137 -4.86 -1.16 0.11
CA PHE A 137 -5.98 -1.99 -0.31
C PHE A 137 -5.45 -3.14 -1.18
N GLU A 138 -6.29 -4.14 -1.45
CA GLU A 138 -5.94 -5.34 -2.24
C GLU A 138 -5.26 -5.01 -3.57
N HIS A 139 -5.67 -3.91 -4.22
CA HIS A 139 -5.21 -3.55 -5.57
C HIS A 139 -4.74 -2.09 -5.68
N GLY A 140 -4.58 -1.40 -4.55
CA GLY A 140 -4.26 0.01 -4.57
C GLY A 140 -3.87 0.59 -3.22
N MET A 141 -3.72 1.90 -3.19
CA MET A 141 -3.61 2.68 -1.96
C MET A 141 -4.39 3.98 -2.10
N ILE A 142 -4.80 4.53 -0.96
CA ILE A 142 -5.20 5.93 -0.87
C ILE A 142 -4.20 6.62 0.06
N ILE A 143 -3.59 7.70 -0.43
CA ILE A 143 -2.60 8.50 0.29
C ILE A 143 -3.12 9.92 0.47
N TRP A 144 -2.93 10.48 1.68
CA TRP A 144 -3.37 11.80 2.09
C TRP A 144 -2.17 12.69 2.44
N HIS A 145 -2.06 13.89 1.84
CA HIS A 145 -1.03 14.90 2.16
C HIS A 145 -1.22 16.30 1.51
N PRO A 146 -1.09 17.37 2.31
CA PRO A 146 -2.03 17.64 3.37
C PRO A 146 -3.41 17.97 2.78
N ASP A 147 -4.46 17.71 3.55
CA ASP A 147 -5.86 18.09 3.28
C ASP A 147 -6.56 17.44 2.07
N VAL A 148 -5.85 16.64 1.28
CA VAL A 148 -6.43 15.91 0.15
C VAL A 148 -5.94 14.47 0.12
N ALA A 149 -6.83 13.54 -0.25
CA ALA A 149 -6.54 12.13 -0.42
C ALA A 149 -6.76 11.70 -1.88
N TRP A 150 -5.79 10.99 -2.44
CA TRP A 150 -5.82 10.49 -3.81
C TRP A 150 -5.57 8.99 -3.85
N ALA A 151 -6.27 8.32 -4.75
CA ALA A 151 -6.07 6.90 -4.99
C ALA A 151 -5.00 6.68 -6.05
N VAL A 152 -4.13 5.70 -5.81
CA VAL A 152 -3.15 5.20 -6.77
C VAL A 152 -3.31 3.69 -6.80
N TYR A 153 -3.47 3.08 -7.97
CA TYR A 153 -3.76 1.65 -8.07
C TYR A 153 -3.26 1.04 -9.39
N GLY A 154 -3.33 -0.29 -9.49
CA GLY A 154 -2.90 -1.03 -10.67
C GLY A 154 -1.42 -0.81 -11.04
N ASP A 155 -1.12 -0.84 -12.34
CA ASP A 155 0.25 -0.77 -12.85
C ASP A 155 0.93 0.58 -12.55
N ILE A 156 0.17 1.66 -12.36
CA ILE A 156 0.73 2.96 -11.94
C ILE A 156 1.27 2.86 -10.53
N LEU A 157 0.52 2.24 -9.60
CA LEU A 157 0.99 2.04 -8.23
C LEU A 157 2.23 1.14 -8.17
N GLN A 158 2.23 0.05 -8.93
CA GLN A 158 3.38 -0.87 -8.97
C GLN A 158 4.64 -0.13 -9.44
N LYS A 159 4.52 0.71 -10.47
CA LYS A 159 5.63 1.54 -10.97
C LYS A 159 6.07 2.57 -9.93
N TYR A 160 5.12 3.24 -9.27
CA TYR A 160 5.39 4.24 -8.24
C TYR A 160 6.23 3.64 -7.10
N TRP A 161 5.82 2.49 -6.56
CA TRP A 161 6.58 1.78 -5.52
C TRP A 161 7.96 1.31 -5.98
N ALA A 162 8.06 0.79 -7.21
CA ALA A 162 9.33 0.30 -7.75
C ALA A 162 10.37 1.40 -8.02
N THR A 163 9.95 2.68 -8.07
CA THR A 163 10.80 3.80 -8.47
C THR A 163 11.00 4.84 -7.36
N GLY A 164 10.75 4.45 -6.11
CA GLY A 164 11.03 5.26 -4.91
C GLY A 164 9.85 6.07 -4.37
N SER A 165 8.66 5.89 -4.93
CA SER A 165 7.40 6.41 -4.38
C SER A 165 7.44 7.92 -4.11
N GLU A 166 6.90 8.37 -2.96
CA GLU A 166 6.80 9.77 -2.57
C GLU A 166 8.17 10.42 -2.41
N SER A 167 9.21 9.65 -2.05
CA SER A 167 10.56 10.19 -1.88
C SER A 167 11.18 10.68 -3.20
N THR A 168 10.79 10.08 -4.33
CA THR A 168 11.27 10.46 -5.67
C THR A 168 10.29 11.36 -6.39
N TRP A 169 9.00 10.99 -6.39
CA TRP A 169 8.00 11.59 -7.28
C TRP A 169 7.05 12.56 -6.57
N GLY A 170 7.12 12.61 -5.24
CA GLY A 170 6.18 13.33 -4.41
C GLY A 170 4.80 12.67 -4.37
N PHE A 171 3.83 13.43 -3.91
CA PHE A 171 2.45 12.95 -3.77
C PHE A 171 1.69 13.00 -5.10
N PRO A 172 0.69 12.12 -5.29
CA PRO A 172 -0.28 12.30 -6.38
C PRO A 172 -1.00 13.64 -6.22
N THR A 173 -1.28 14.32 -7.34
CA THR A 173 -1.97 15.62 -7.34
C THR A 173 -3.39 15.53 -7.90
N MET A 174 -3.79 14.34 -8.36
CA MET A 174 -5.12 14.03 -8.90
C MET A 174 -5.36 12.51 -8.87
N ASP A 175 -6.61 12.09 -9.07
CA ASP A 175 -6.92 10.69 -9.40
C ASP A 175 -6.45 10.34 -10.80
N GLU A 176 -6.25 9.04 -11.04
CA GLU A 176 -5.99 8.51 -12.37
C GLU A 176 -7.14 8.83 -13.35
N ALA A 177 -6.82 9.46 -14.48
CA ALA A 177 -7.77 9.85 -15.52
C ALA A 177 -7.47 9.17 -16.86
N ALA A 178 -8.43 9.21 -17.78
CA ALA A 178 -8.22 8.73 -19.15
C ALA A 178 -7.24 9.64 -19.89
N ALA A 179 -6.20 9.06 -20.49
CA ALA A 179 -5.28 9.76 -21.37
C ALA A 179 -5.91 9.99 -22.75
N GLY A 180 -5.36 10.91 -23.53
CA GLY A 180 -5.72 11.09 -24.92
C GLY A 180 -5.37 9.88 -25.78
N THR A 181 -6.08 9.76 -26.91
CA THR A 181 -5.76 8.75 -27.91
C THR A 181 -4.52 9.17 -28.71
N SER A 182 -3.54 8.27 -28.84
CA SER A 182 -2.35 8.53 -29.65
C SER A 182 -2.66 8.56 -31.15
N PRO A 183 -1.76 9.10 -32.00
CA PRO A 183 -1.93 9.03 -33.46
C PRO A 183 -2.10 7.61 -34.00
N GLY A 184 -1.50 6.62 -33.33
CA GLY A 184 -1.61 5.20 -33.65
C GLY A 184 -2.87 4.52 -33.07
N GLY A 185 -3.77 5.28 -32.43
CA GLY A 185 -5.01 4.75 -31.85
C GLY A 185 -4.85 4.11 -30.46
N THR A 186 -3.67 4.18 -29.84
CA THR A 186 -3.48 3.68 -28.47
C THR A 186 -4.24 4.56 -27.49
N THR A 187 -4.99 3.94 -26.58
CA THR A 187 -5.63 4.60 -25.44
C THR A 187 -4.97 4.16 -24.16
N GLY A 188 -5.16 4.91 -23.08
CA GLY A 188 -4.52 4.62 -21.82
C GLY A 188 -5.03 5.53 -20.71
N ARG A 189 -4.28 5.56 -19.62
CA ARG A 189 -4.57 6.36 -18.44
C ARG A 189 -3.33 7.10 -17.98
N TYR A 190 -3.53 8.14 -17.18
CA TYR A 190 -2.43 8.88 -16.60
C TYR A 190 -2.76 9.35 -15.19
N GLN A 191 -1.72 9.63 -14.42
CA GLN A 191 -1.83 10.28 -13.13
C GLN A 191 -0.66 11.25 -12.96
N ASN A 192 -0.97 12.46 -12.47
CA ASN A 192 0.04 13.44 -12.11
C ASN A 192 0.48 13.24 -10.66
N PHE A 193 1.79 13.35 -10.47
CA PHE A 193 2.49 13.46 -9.21
C PHE A 193 3.24 14.80 -9.20
N GLU A 194 3.62 15.27 -8.02
CA GLU A 194 4.28 16.58 -7.86
C GLU A 194 5.51 16.76 -8.76
N GLN A 195 6.28 15.70 -9.00
CA GLN A 195 7.52 15.75 -9.80
C GLN A 195 7.44 15.02 -11.14
N ALA A 196 6.32 14.35 -11.45
CA ALA A 196 6.25 13.50 -12.64
C ALA A 196 4.82 13.23 -13.11
N LEU A 197 4.72 12.85 -14.38
CA LEU A 197 3.53 12.32 -15.01
C LEU A 197 3.73 10.82 -15.25
N PHE A 198 2.85 9.98 -14.72
CA PHE A 198 2.83 8.55 -14.98
C PHE A 198 1.80 8.26 -16.06
N LEU A 199 2.22 7.67 -17.17
CA LEU A 199 1.35 7.27 -18.29
C LEU A 199 1.34 5.75 -18.40
N TRP A 200 0.14 5.17 -18.47
CA TRP A 200 -0.08 3.76 -18.70
C TRP A 200 -0.89 3.54 -19.97
N SER A 201 -0.51 2.53 -20.76
CA SER A 201 -1.36 1.98 -21.81
C SER A 201 -1.23 0.45 -21.83
N PRO A 202 -2.24 -0.29 -22.34
CA PRO A 202 -2.11 -1.74 -22.49
C PRO A 202 -1.01 -2.13 -23.49
N ALA A 203 -0.57 -1.23 -24.36
CA ALA A 203 0.46 -1.49 -25.36
C ALA A 203 1.88 -1.26 -24.84
N THR A 204 2.06 -0.36 -23.87
CA THR A 204 3.39 0.08 -23.42
C THR A 204 3.65 -0.19 -21.94
N GLY A 205 2.61 -0.46 -21.13
CA GLY A 205 2.70 -0.45 -19.68
C GLY A 205 2.89 0.96 -19.12
N THR A 206 3.26 1.05 -17.83
CA THR A 206 3.49 2.33 -17.14
C THR A 206 4.90 2.86 -17.36
N HIS A 207 4.99 4.09 -17.84
CA HIS A 207 6.24 4.85 -17.93
C HIS A 207 6.12 6.24 -17.31
N ILE A 208 7.25 6.73 -16.83
CA ILE A 208 7.34 8.00 -16.11
C ILE A 208 7.90 9.06 -17.06
N VAL A 209 7.26 10.21 -17.11
CA VAL A 209 7.65 11.37 -17.90
C VAL A 209 7.83 12.55 -16.95
N HIS A 210 9.03 13.13 -16.87
CA HIS A 210 9.36 14.14 -15.86
C HIS A 210 10.38 15.17 -16.35
N GLY A 211 10.66 16.19 -15.51
CA GLY A 211 11.72 17.16 -15.75
C GLY A 211 11.65 17.87 -17.11
N ALA A 212 12.81 18.05 -17.75
CA ALA A 212 12.91 18.78 -19.02
C ALA A 212 12.19 18.06 -20.17
N ILE A 213 12.34 16.73 -20.26
CA ILE A 213 11.68 15.90 -21.27
C ILE A 213 10.16 15.96 -21.10
N GLY A 214 9.66 15.87 -19.88
CA GLY A 214 8.22 16.01 -19.62
C GLY A 214 7.68 17.39 -19.93
N GLY A 215 8.45 18.44 -19.67
CA GLY A 215 8.12 19.79 -20.12
C GLY A 215 8.00 19.90 -21.65
N GLU A 216 8.89 19.25 -22.40
CA GLU A 216 8.81 19.20 -23.87
C GLU A 216 7.61 18.38 -24.34
N PHE A 217 7.42 17.18 -23.80
CA PHE A 217 6.27 16.31 -24.09
C PHE A 217 4.94 17.06 -23.94
N GLY A 218 4.79 17.83 -22.86
CA GLY A 218 3.66 18.72 -22.61
C GLY A 218 3.43 19.75 -23.71
N ARG A 219 4.48 20.48 -24.09
CA ARG A 219 4.42 21.54 -25.11
C ARG A 219 4.17 21.00 -26.52
N SER A 220 4.62 19.79 -26.79
CA SER A 220 4.46 19.14 -28.09
C SER A 220 3.09 18.48 -28.30
N GLY A 221 2.20 18.52 -27.30
CA GLY A 221 0.84 17.97 -27.40
C GLY A 221 0.66 16.59 -26.74
N ASN A 222 1.61 16.17 -25.90
CA ASN A 222 1.59 14.92 -25.13
C ASN A 222 1.39 13.67 -26.00
N GLU A 223 0.70 12.67 -25.47
CA GLU A 223 0.45 11.38 -26.11
C GLU A 223 -0.37 11.51 -27.39
N ARG A 224 -1.17 12.57 -27.52
CA ARG A 224 -1.95 12.86 -28.74
C ARG A 224 -1.07 13.21 -29.93
N ALA A 225 0.15 13.68 -29.70
CA ALA A 225 1.09 14.04 -30.76
C ALA A 225 2.26 13.05 -30.87
N LEU A 226 2.89 12.72 -29.74
CA LEU A 226 4.10 11.90 -29.72
C LEU A 226 3.81 10.41 -29.44
N GLY A 227 2.58 10.10 -29.04
CA GLY A 227 2.20 8.77 -28.57
C GLY A 227 2.61 8.48 -27.13
N PHE A 228 2.26 7.29 -26.65
CA PHE A 228 2.63 6.89 -25.30
C PHE A 228 4.15 6.70 -25.19
N PRO A 229 4.76 7.00 -24.02
CA PRO A 229 6.13 6.59 -23.74
C PRO A 229 6.27 5.07 -23.88
N THR A 230 7.40 4.63 -24.43
CA THR A 230 7.80 3.22 -24.57
C THR A 230 9.06 2.88 -23.76
N SER A 231 9.65 3.89 -23.12
CA SER A 231 10.73 3.77 -22.14
C SER A 231 10.52 4.79 -21.03
N ASP A 232 11.19 4.60 -19.89
CA ASP A 232 11.51 5.73 -19.01
C ASP A 232 12.72 6.50 -19.59
N GLU A 233 13.19 7.55 -18.92
CA GLU A 233 14.40 8.27 -19.34
C GLU A 233 15.64 7.35 -19.31
N ILE A 234 16.43 7.37 -20.39
CA ILE A 234 17.65 6.58 -20.58
C ILE A 234 18.84 7.54 -20.63
N SER A 235 19.89 7.23 -19.87
CA SER A 235 21.16 7.94 -19.96
C SER A 235 21.96 7.49 -21.19
N GLY A 236 22.19 8.41 -22.12
CA GLY A 236 23.02 8.25 -23.30
C GLY A 236 24.47 8.71 -23.08
N SER A 237 25.24 8.75 -24.17
CA SER A 237 26.63 9.21 -24.13
C SER A 237 26.72 10.74 -23.99
N GLY A 238 27.82 11.25 -23.41
CA GLY A 238 28.09 12.69 -23.37
C GLY A 238 27.11 13.51 -22.51
N GLY A 239 26.43 12.87 -21.55
CA GLY A 239 25.45 13.54 -20.68
C GLY A 239 24.08 13.75 -21.31
N GLU A 240 23.81 13.07 -22.43
CA GLU A 240 22.47 12.98 -23.02
C GLU A 240 21.55 12.15 -22.14
N ILE A 241 20.31 12.59 -22.00
CA ILE A 241 19.19 11.83 -21.47
C ILE A 241 18.13 11.82 -22.56
N TYR A 242 17.56 10.67 -22.88
CA TYR A 242 16.51 10.58 -23.87
C TYR A 242 15.41 9.62 -23.46
N GLN A 243 14.20 9.85 -23.96
CA GLN A 243 13.05 8.99 -23.72
C GLN A 243 12.36 8.69 -25.05
N THR A 244 12.01 7.43 -25.27
CA THR A 244 11.32 6.98 -26.47
C THR A 244 9.81 7.01 -26.28
N PHE A 245 9.11 7.48 -27.29
CA PHE A 245 7.67 7.50 -27.41
C PHE A 245 7.28 6.73 -28.68
N GLN A 246 6.01 6.36 -28.82
CA GLN A 246 5.57 5.57 -29.98
C GLN A 246 5.93 6.19 -31.34
N ASN A 247 5.94 7.53 -31.44
CA ASN A 247 6.15 8.24 -32.71
C ASN A 247 7.33 9.23 -32.69
N ALA A 248 8.13 9.24 -31.62
CA ALA A 248 9.22 10.19 -31.46
C ALA A 248 10.21 9.77 -30.37
N VAL A 249 11.37 10.41 -30.34
CA VAL A 249 12.30 10.39 -29.20
C VAL A 249 12.55 11.82 -28.78
N ILE A 250 12.38 12.10 -27.48
CA ILE A 250 12.75 13.39 -26.90
C ILE A 250 14.11 13.21 -26.23
N HIS A 251 15.06 14.06 -26.58
CA HIS A 251 16.40 14.09 -26.03
C HIS A 251 16.60 15.35 -25.22
N TYR A 252 17.54 15.32 -24.28
CA TYR A 252 17.95 16.42 -23.42
C TYR A 252 19.45 16.36 -23.15
N THR A 253 20.12 17.51 -23.22
CA THR A 253 21.44 17.74 -22.59
C THR A 253 21.43 19.08 -21.89
N SER A 254 22.28 19.26 -20.87
CA SER A 254 22.39 20.53 -20.16
C SER A 254 22.87 21.69 -21.04
N SER A 255 23.61 21.40 -22.12
CA SER A 255 24.15 22.40 -23.04
C SER A 255 23.19 22.82 -24.15
N ARG A 256 22.25 21.95 -24.55
CA ARG A 256 21.33 22.19 -25.67
C ARG A 256 19.88 22.41 -25.24
N GLY A 257 19.47 21.85 -24.11
CA GLY A 257 18.05 21.70 -23.79
C GLY A 257 17.42 20.53 -24.54
N THR A 258 16.09 20.56 -24.71
CA THR A 258 15.32 19.48 -25.32
C THR A 258 15.26 19.57 -26.85
N TRP A 259 15.25 18.43 -27.53
CA TRP A 259 14.90 18.35 -28.96
C TRP A 259 14.25 17.00 -29.31
N ILE A 260 13.52 16.97 -30.42
CA ILE A 260 12.74 15.81 -30.87
C ILE A 260 13.35 15.22 -32.13
N THR A 261 13.38 13.89 -32.22
CA THR A 261 13.66 13.12 -33.44
C THR A 261 12.52 12.14 -33.73
N HIS A 262 12.29 11.80 -35.00
CA HIS A 262 11.26 10.86 -35.46
C HIS A 262 11.88 9.66 -36.17
#